data_AF-A0A7V9UTZ7-F1
#
_entry.id   AF-A0A7V9UTZ7-F1
#
_cell.length_a   1.000
_cell.length_b   1.000
_cell.length_c   1.000
_cell.angle_alpha   90.00
_cell.angle_beta   90.00
_cell.angle_gamma   90.00
#
_symmetry.space_group_name_H-M   'P 1'
#
loop_
_entity.id
_entity.type
_entity.pdbx_description
1 polymer ?
#
loop_
_entity_poly.entity_id
_entity_poly.type
_entity_poly.pdbx_seq_one_letter_code
_entity_poly.pdbx_strand_id
1 'polypeptide(L)'
;MSNNSNQTTRFCRAIIFTATAIFALTICSSAQSKTSTTHLEKEHAKALQIWLKANPKYRAAQVADCKNKFGLKSMRGDDAKFHPYHAVYNFDKDETKDFAVVVIDASRKPDFQYTLIVFKGDKQGSFKAAKTIDSMDLRQGGIWLGEMEEDVTDLYIGEFQTDNCSYLQWSNKKFVIKNCEGN
;
A
#
# COMPACT_ATOMS: atom_id res chain seq x y z
N MET A 1 -79.69 36.77 -1.80
CA MET A 1 -80.70 35.96 -1.09
C MET A 1 -80.30 34.50 -1.15
N SER A 2 -80.64 33.74 -0.10
CA SER A 2 -80.51 32.28 0.08
C SER A 2 -79.10 31.63 0.09
N ASN A 3 -78.81 30.98 1.22
CA ASN A 3 -77.82 29.91 1.37
C ASN A 3 -78.37 28.57 0.85
N ASN A 4 -77.46 27.63 0.55
CA ASN A 4 -77.57 26.16 0.71
C ASN A 4 -76.19 25.54 0.35
N SER A 5 -75.49 24.65 1.09
CA SER A 5 -75.87 23.60 2.07
C SER A 5 -76.84 22.58 1.43
N ASN A 6 -76.71 21.24 1.43
CA ASN A 6 -75.84 20.21 2.05
C ASN A 6 -76.17 18.85 1.32
N GLN A 7 -75.43 17.72 1.30
CA GLN A 7 -74.17 17.28 1.94
C GLN A 7 -73.53 16.04 1.19
N THR A 8 -72.95 15.10 1.95
CA THR A 8 -72.49 13.70 1.73
C THR A 8 -73.28 12.81 0.73
N THR A 9 -72.79 11.66 0.20
CA THR A 9 -71.93 10.61 0.82
C THR A 9 -71.32 9.63 -0.22
N ARG A 10 -70.09 9.15 0.05
CA ARG A 10 -69.52 7.79 -0.23
C ARG A 10 -69.97 6.97 -1.45
N PHE A 11 -69.01 6.65 -2.31
CA PHE A 11 -68.77 5.25 -2.73
C PHE A 11 -67.27 4.95 -2.79
N CYS A 12 -66.81 3.98 -1.99
CA CYS A 12 -65.49 3.39 -2.16
C CYS A 12 -65.50 2.44 -3.36
N ARG A 13 -64.69 2.71 -4.38
CA ARG A 13 -64.17 1.68 -5.27
C ARG A 13 -62.67 1.86 -5.43
N ALA A 14 -61.93 0.84 -4.99
CA ALA A 14 -60.49 0.79 -5.13
C ALA A 14 -60.11 0.65 -6.60
N ILE A 15 -59.16 1.47 -7.06
CA ILE A 15 -58.37 1.20 -8.25
C ILE A 15 -56.91 1.22 -7.80
N ILE A 16 -56.37 0.02 -7.64
CA ILE A 16 -54.94 -0.28 -7.55
C ILE A 16 -54.39 -0.32 -9.00
N PHE A 17 -53.07 -0.31 -9.16
CA PHE A 17 -52.26 -0.25 -10.41
C PHE A 17 -51.84 1.19 -10.79
N THR A 18 -50.56 1.59 -10.78
CA THR A 18 -49.35 0.90 -10.27
C THR A 18 -48.25 1.94 -9.98
N ALA A 19 -47.48 1.76 -8.90
CA ALA A 19 -46.17 2.39 -8.74
C ALA A 19 -45.17 1.76 -9.77
N THR A 20 -44.00 2.32 -10.10
CA THR A 20 -42.97 2.96 -9.26
C THR A 20 -42.07 3.90 -10.07
N ALA A 21 -41.78 5.10 -9.54
CA ALA A 21 -40.65 5.90 -9.99
C ALA A 21 -39.39 5.45 -9.24
N ILE A 22 -38.55 4.63 -9.88
CA ILE A 22 -37.31 4.12 -9.28
C ILE A 22 -36.24 5.22 -9.33
N PHE A 23 -36.12 5.95 -8.23
CA PHE A 23 -35.05 6.93 -8.04
C PHE A 23 -33.74 6.19 -7.76
N ALA A 24 -32.93 6.00 -8.80
CA ALA A 24 -31.68 5.25 -8.71
C ALA A 24 -30.65 6.04 -7.88
N LEU A 25 -30.52 5.72 -6.58
CA LEU A 25 -29.35 6.11 -5.80
C LEU A 25 -28.11 5.44 -6.39
N THR A 26 -27.30 6.19 -7.12
CA THR A 26 -25.97 5.77 -7.55
C THR A 26 -25.05 5.75 -6.33
N ILE A 27 -25.11 4.68 -5.55
CA ILE A 27 -24.16 4.43 -4.48
C ILE A 27 -22.81 4.15 -5.15
N CYS A 28 -21.86 5.08 -5.01
CA CYS A 28 -20.46 4.83 -5.32
C CYS A 28 -19.90 3.79 -4.35
N SER A 29 -20.12 2.52 -4.67
CA SER A 29 -19.46 1.39 -4.04
C SER A 29 -17.97 1.41 -4.41
N SER A 30 -17.22 2.24 -3.68
CA SER A 30 -15.75 2.21 -3.66
C SER A 30 -15.31 0.84 -3.19
N ALA A 31 -15.12 -0.08 -4.14
CA ALA A 31 -14.60 -1.41 -3.89
C ALA A 31 -13.14 -1.31 -3.43
N GLN A 32 -12.95 -1.05 -2.13
CA GLN A 32 -11.67 -1.17 -1.47
C GLN A 32 -11.28 -2.65 -1.49
N SER A 33 -10.57 -3.05 -2.55
CA SER A 33 -9.90 -4.34 -2.63
C SER A 33 -9.11 -4.55 -1.35
N LYS A 34 -9.48 -5.58 -0.57
CA LYS A 34 -8.71 -6.03 0.58
C LYS A 34 -7.33 -6.47 0.09
N THR A 35 -6.36 -5.56 0.11
CA THR A 35 -4.94 -5.91 -0.11
C THR A 35 -4.52 -6.90 0.95
N SER A 36 -4.36 -8.16 0.55
CA SER A 36 -4.00 -9.24 1.47
C SER A 36 -2.57 -9.05 1.98
N THR A 37 -2.43 -8.68 3.25
CA THR A 37 -1.13 -8.49 3.93
C THR A 37 -0.58 -9.80 4.52
N THR A 38 -0.90 -10.95 3.92
CA THR A 38 -0.63 -12.29 4.49
C THR A 38 0.87 -12.59 4.68
N HIS A 39 1.76 -11.83 4.02
CA HIS A 39 3.22 -11.94 4.13
C HIS A 39 3.83 -11.02 5.19
N LEU A 40 3.04 -10.14 5.81
CA LEU A 40 3.49 -9.23 6.88
C LEU A 40 3.24 -9.86 8.25
N GLU A 41 4.14 -9.62 9.19
CA GLU A 41 3.87 -9.83 10.62
C GLU A 41 2.69 -8.95 11.06
N LYS A 42 1.94 -9.37 12.10
CA LYS A 42 0.65 -8.74 12.46
C LYS A 42 0.81 -7.28 12.84
N GLU A 43 1.94 -6.97 13.48
CA GLU A 43 2.36 -5.68 13.98
C GLU A 43 2.72 -4.75 12.81
N HIS A 44 3.46 -5.25 11.82
CA HIS A 44 3.78 -4.53 10.58
C HIS A 44 2.51 -4.25 9.76
N ALA A 45 1.64 -5.26 9.62
CA ALA A 45 0.35 -5.11 8.94
C ALA A 45 -0.54 -4.06 9.62
N LYS A 46 -0.58 -4.03 10.95
CA LYS A 46 -1.32 -3.02 11.74
C LYS A 46 -0.77 -1.61 11.51
N ALA A 47 0.55 -1.43 11.57
CA ALA A 47 1.18 -0.13 11.34
C ALA A 47 0.95 0.39 9.91
N LEU A 48 1.13 -0.48 8.91
CA LEU A 48 0.84 -0.16 7.51
C LEU A 48 -0.64 0.18 7.29
N GLN A 49 -1.59 -0.56 7.90
CA GLN A 49 -3.02 -0.24 7.79
C GLN A 49 -3.38 1.11 8.41
N ILE A 50 -2.76 1.50 9.53
CA ILE A 50 -2.94 2.83 10.13
C ILE A 50 -2.44 3.90 9.15
N TRP A 51 -1.25 3.70 8.57
CA TRP A 51 -0.68 4.65 7.60
C TRP A 51 -1.52 4.75 6.32
N LEU A 52 -1.98 3.64 5.76
CA LEU A 52 -2.83 3.62 4.55
C LEU A 52 -4.19 4.29 4.77
N LYS A 53 -4.80 4.15 5.97
CA LYS A 53 -6.02 4.88 6.33
C LYS A 53 -5.83 6.40 6.33
N ALA A 54 -4.65 6.88 6.74
CA ALA A 54 -4.29 8.29 6.67
C ALA A 54 -3.88 8.76 5.26
N ASN A 55 -3.53 7.84 4.36
CA ASN A 55 -2.98 8.12 3.04
C ASN A 55 -3.75 7.36 1.93
N PRO A 56 -5.05 7.66 1.71
CA PRO A 56 -5.98 6.81 0.94
C PRO A 56 -5.70 6.68 -0.56
N LYS A 57 -4.78 7.49 -1.13
CA LYS A 57 -4.33 7.35 -2.53
C LYS A 57 -3.36 6.18 -2.75
N TYR A 58 -2.81 5.63 -1.68
CA TYR A 58 -1.87 4.51 -1.73
C TYR A 58 -2.55 3.18 -1.42
N ARG A 59 -2.01 2.09 -1.99
CA ARG A 59 -2.26 0.71 -1.59
C ARG A 59 -0.94 -0.02 -1.34
N ALA A 60 -0.95 -1.10 -0.55
CA ALA A 60 0.21 -1.98 -0.49
C ALA A 60 0.53 -2.58 -1.87
N ALA A 61 1.82 -2.66 -2.22
CA ALA A 61 2.27 -3.41 -3.40
C ALA A 61 2.24 -4.93 -3.11
N GLN A 62 1.98 -5.72 -4.14
CA GLN A 62 1.87 -7.17 -4.07
C GLN A 62 2.82 -7.84 -5.07
N VAL A 63 3.18 -9.10 -4.85
CA VAL A 63 3.99 -9.90 -5.82
C VAL A 63 3.41 -9.88 -7.25
N ALA A 64 2.11 -9.69 -7.40
CA ALA A 64 1.44 -9.52 -8.68
C ALA A 64 1.93 -8.28 -9.46
N ASP A 65 2.23 -7.17 -8.78
CA ASP A 65 2.66 -5.89 -9.36
C ASP A 65 4.06 -5.95 -10.01
N CYS A 66 4.92 -6.87 -9.57
CA CYS A 66 6.25 -7.09 -10.15
C CYS A 66 6.13 -7.75 -11.53
N LYS A 67 6.53 -7.07 -12.60
CA LYS A 67 6.49 -7.57 -13.98
C LYS A 67 7.66 -8.51 -14.30
N ASN A 68 8.84 -8.30 -13.71
CA ASN A 68 10.01 -9.15 -13.90
C ASN A 68 9.89 -10.47 -13.14
N LYS A 69 9.08 -11.41 -13.65
CA LYS A 69 8.88 -12.73 -13.02
C LYS A 69 10.15 -13.59 -13.04
N PHE A 70 11.04 -13.39 -14.01
CA PHE A 70 12.31 -14.11 -14.10
C PHE A 70 13.31 -13.61 -13.06
N GLY A 71 13.56 -12.30 -13.00
CA GLY A 71 14.39 -11.67 -11.98
C GLY A 71 13.88 -11.93 -10.56
N LEU A 72 12.55 -11.85 -10.33
CA LEU A 72 11.95 -12.24 -9.05
C LEU A 72 12.21 -13.72 -8.68
N LYS A 73 12.17 -14.63 -9.66
CA LYS A 73 12.52 -16.05 -9.42
C LYS A 73 14.00 -16.19 -9.10
N SER A 74 14.86 -15.43 -9.79
CA SER A 74 16.31 -15.40 -9.55
C SER A 74 16.65 -14.88 -8.15
N MET A 75 16.02 -13.79 -7.71
CA MET A 75 16.21 -13.20 -6.38
C MET A 75 15.69 -14.09 -5.25
N ARG A 76 14.66 -14.90 -5.52
CA ARG A 76 14.22 -15.92 -4.56
C ARG A 76 15.27 -17.00 -4.37
N GLY A 77 15.83 -17.53 -5.46
CA GLY A 77 16.61 -18.77 -5.39
C GLY A 77 15.80 -19.84 -4.67
N ASP A 78 16.34 -20.34 -3.55
CA ASP A 78 15.66 -21.30 -2.66
C ASP A 78 14.88 -20.62 -1.51
N ASP A 79 15.00 -19.30 -1.29
CA ASP A 79 14.21 -18.58 -0.30
C ASP A 79 12.78 -18.29 -0.80
N ALA A 80 11.88 -19.20 -0.44
CA ALA A 80 10.44 -19.05 -0.64
C ALA A 80 9.82 -17.85 0.13
N LYS A 81 10.51 -17.27 1.12
CA LYS A 81 10.01 -16.14 1.93
C LYS A 81 10.27 -14.78 1.29
N PHE A 82 11.22 -14.66 0.35
CA PHE A 82 11.55 -13.39 -0.29
C PHE A 82 10.31 -12.75 -0.95
N HIS A 83 10.06 -11.49 -0.55
CA HIS A 83 8.97 -10.66 -1.03
C HIS A 83 9.54 -9.34 -1.58
N PRO A 84 9.35 -9.03 -2.88
CA PRO A 84 10.03 -7.92 -3.56
C PRO A 84 9.63 -6.53 -3.04
N TYR A 85 8.62 -6.45 -2.17
CA TYR A 85 8.04 -5.21 -1.67
C TYR A 85 7.94 -5.17 -0.13
N HIS A 86 8.61 -6.09 0.58
CA HIS A 86 8.69 -6.10 2.04
C HIS A 86 10.03 -6.65 2.52
N ALA A 87 10.70 -5.93 3.42
CA ALA A 87 11.91 -6.38 4.10
C ALA A 87 11.87 -5.98 5.58
N VAL A 88 12.51 -6.78 6.45
CA VAL A 88 12.57 -6.56 7.91
C VAL A 88 14.03 -6.65 8.33
N TYR A 89 14.57 -5.60 8.91
CA TYR A 89 15.96 -5.55 9.38
C TYR A 89 16.16 -4.40 10.38
N ASN A 90 17.31 -4.35 11.05
CA ASN A 90 17.72 -3.24 11.90
C ASN A 90 18.37 -2.13 11.05
N PHE A 91 17.56 -1.39 10.26
CA PHE A 91 18.08 -0.47 9.24
C PHE A 91 18.84 0.73 9.82
N ASP A 92 18.55 1.12 11.07
CA ASP A 92 19.21 2.25 11.74
C ASP A 92 20.22 1.86 12.83
N LYS A 93 20.45 0.55 12.98
CA LYS A 93 21.43 -0.07 13.89
C LYS A 93 21.17 0.23 15.38
N ASP A 94 19.91 0.38 15.80
CA ASP A 94 19.52 0.66 17.20
C ASP A 94 19.13 -0.57 18.07
N GLU A 95 19.31 -1.77 17.51
CA GLU A 95 18.96 -3.09 18.08
C GLU A 95 17.47 -3.45 17.99
N THR A 96 16.61 -2.52 17.57
CA THR A 96 15.21 -2.82 17.22
C THR A 96 15.12 -3.28 15.77
N LYS A 97 14.12 -4.10 15.44
CA LYS A 97 13.78 -4.37 14.04
C LYS A 97 12.89 -3.26 13.51
N ASP A 98 13.27 -2.75 12.35
CA ASP A 98 12.45 -1.92 11.48
C ASP A 98 11.82 -2.78 10.36
N PHE A 99 10.86 -2.22 9.64
CA PHE A 99 10.40 -2.83 8.40
C PHE A 99 10.20 -1.81 7.27
N ALA A 100 10.48 -2.27 6.07
CA ALA A 100 10.38 -1.53 4.83
C ALA A 100 9.26 -2.13 3.97
N VAL A 101 8.37 -1.30 3.44
CA VAL A 101 7.30 -1.72 2.53
C VAL A 101 7.17 -0.80 1.34
N VAL A 102 6.91 -1.37 0.18
CA VAL A 102 6.55 -0.60 -1.01
C VAL A 102 5.03 -0.49 -1.12
N VAL A 103 4.57 0.74 -1.34
CA VAL A 103 3.17 1.07 -1.65
C VAL A 103 3.09 1.65 -3.06
N ILE A 104 1.89 1.62 -3.64
CA ILE A 104 1.59 2.12 -4.98
C ILE A 104 0.60 3.29 -4.85
N ASP A 105 1.01 4.46 -5.33
CA ASP A 105 0.19 5.66 -5.46
C ASP A 105 -0.63 5.59 -6.76
N ALA A 106 -1.93 5.31 -6.63
CA ALA A 106 -2.82 5.12 -7.77
C ALA A 106 -3.09 6.41 -8.57
N SER A 107 -2.66 7.58 -8.07
CA SER A 107 -2.77 8.86 -8.78
C SER A 107 -1.60 9.15 -9.73
N ARG A 108 -0.54 8.35 -9.68
CA ARG A 108 0.68 8.53 -10.48
C ARG A 108 0.68 7.66 -11.75
N LYS A 109 1.56 8.01 -12.69
CA LYS A 109 1.83 7.18 -13.87
C LYS A 109 2.46 5.84 -13.45
N PRO A 110 2.22 4.72 -14.18
CA PRO A 110 2.65 3.38 -13.75
C PRO A 110 4.16 3.17 -13.58
N ASP A 111 4.97 4.00 -14.23
CA ASP A 111 6.43 4.08 -14.14
C ASP A 111 6.94 4.79 -12.88
N PHE A 112 6.15 5.65 -12.24
CA PHE A 112 6.56 6.40 -11.04
C PHE A 112 5.58 6.26 -9.87
N GLN A 113 4.78 5.19 -9.86
CA GLN A 113 3.76 4.96 -8.84
C GLN A 113 4.30 4.33 -7.55
N TYR A 114 5.50 3.75 -7.55
CA TYR A 114 6.04 3.02 -6.40
C TYR A 114 6.65 3.98 -5.39
N THR A 115 6.40 3.71 -4.11
CA THR A 115 6.84 4.53 -2.97
C THR A 115 7.30 3.61 -1.85
N LEU A 116 8.54 3.76 -1.39
CA LEU A 116 9.07 3.01 -0.25
C LEU A 116 8.77 3.77 1.03
N ILE A 117 8.25 3.06 2.03
CA ILE A 117 8.08 3.55 3.39
C ILE A 117 8.93 2.70 4.32
N VAL A 118 9.78 3.35 5.11
CA VAL A 118 10.51 2.71 6.21
C VAL A 118 9.78 3.04 7.50
N PHE A 119 9.33 2.01 8.19
CA PHE A 119 8.73 2.09 9.51
C PHE A 119 9.79 1.73 10.56
N LYS A 120 10.15 2.72 11.38
CA LYS A 120 11.03 2.51 12.51
C LYS A 120 10.27 1.82 13.65
N GLY A 121 10.86 0.77 14.22
CA GLY A 121 10.38 0.10 15.43
C GLY A 121 10.71 0.86 16.72
N ASP A 122 10.03 0.51 17.81
CA ASP A 122 10.43 0.86 19.18
C ASP A 122 10.49 -0.36 20.10
N LYS A 123 11.09 -0.18 21.28
CA LYS A 123 11.26 -1.25 22.28
C LYS A 123 9.95 -1.78 22.88
N GLN A 124 8.80 -1.21 22.48
CA GLN A 124 7.46 -1.67 22.84
C GLN A 124 6.77 -2.43 21.69
N GLY A 125 7.47 -2.70 20.58
CA GLY A 125 6.93 -3.40 19.41
C GLY A 125 5.95 -2.55 18.60
N SER A 126 5.97 -1.23 18.76
CA SER A 126 5.21 -0.29 17.94
C SER A 126 6.08 0.28 16.82
N PHE A 127 5.43 0.73 15.74
CA PHE A 127 6.11 1.15 14.51
C PHE A 127 5.58 2.49 14.01
N LYS A 128 6.47 3.35 13.51
CA LYS A 128 6.13 4.68 12.96
C LYS A 128 6.87 4.91 11.65
N ALA A 129 6.18 5.45 10.64
CA ALA A 129 6.81 5.82 9.38
C ALA A 129 7.88 6.91 9.63
N ALA A 130 9.14 6.58 9.33
CA ALA A 130 10.31 7.42 9.57
C ALA A 130 10.93 7.96 8.27
N LYS A 131 10.71 7.28 7.14
CA LYS A 131 11.14 7.71 5.81
C LYS A 131 10.08 7.33 4.77
N THR A 132 9.84 8.24 3.84
CA THR A 132 9.10 7.97 2.60
C THR A 132 10.00 8.36 1.42
N ILE A 133 10.04 7.54 0.38
CA ILE A 133 10.75 7.76 -0.89
C ILE A 133 9.75 7.49 -2.01
N ASP A 134 9.16 8.55 -2.55
CA ASP A 134 8.18 8.50 -3.62
C ASP A 134 8.84 8.40 -5.02
N SER A 135 8.01 8.12 -6.04
CA SER A 135 8.33 8.33 -7.46
C SER A 135 9.36 7.37 -8.05
N MET A 136 9.40 6.12 -7.57
CA MET A 136 10.30 5.09 -8.09
C MET A 136 9.63 4.25 -9.18
N ASP A 137 10.45 3.70 -10.09
CA ASP A 137 10.06 2.56 -10.92
C ASP A 137 10.55 1.27 -10.26
N LEU A 138 9.62 0.45 -9.78
CA LEU A 138 9.91 -0.92 -9.29
C LEU A 138 9.06 -1.96 -10.05
N ARG A 139 8.69 -1.66 -11.30
CA ARG A 139 7.95 -2.60 -12.16
C ARG A 139 8.79 -3.83 -12.49
N GLN A 140 10.10 -3.68 -12.69
CA GLN A 140 11.02 -4.78 -13.03
C GLN A 140 11.89 -5.22 -11.84
N GLY A 141 11.55 -4.77 -10.64
CA GLY A 141 12.43 -4.81 -9.48
C GLY A 141 11.70 -4.85 -8.15
N GLY A 142 12.39 -4.41 -7.11
CA GLY A 142 11.90 -4.45 -5.75
C GLY A 142 12.91 -3.92 -4.74
N ILE A 143 12.78 -4.39 -3.51
CA ILE A 143 13.72 -4.17 -2.42
C ILE A 143 14.29 -5.51 -1.94
N TRP A 144 15.55 -5.51 -1.53
CA TRP A 144 16.23 -6.68 -0.98
C TRP A 144 17.29 -6.28 0.05
N LEU A 145 17.64 -7.22 0.91
CA LEU A 145 18.78 -7.11 1.81
C LEU A 145 20.02 -7.56 1.03
N GLY A 146 21.05 -6.72 0.95
CA GLY A 146 22.32 -7.09 0.33
C GLY A 146 23.32 -7.55 1.39
N GLU A 147 24.03 -8.64 1.15
CA GLU A 147 25.11 -9.10 2.02
C GLU A 147 26.44 -8.46 1.59
N MET A 148 27.03 -7.64 2.45
CA MET A 148 28.42 -7.19 2.35
C MET A 148 29.31 -8.08 3.21
N GLU A 149 30.57 -8.28 2.81
CA GLU A 149 31.50 -9.26 3.40
C GLU A 149 31.79 -9.09 4.91
N GLU A 150 31.49 -7.93 5.49
CA GLU A 150 31.75 -7.58 6.90
C GLU A 150 30.53 -6.90 7.60
N ASP A 151 29.43 -7.64 7.80
CA ASP A 151 28.28 -7.26 8.66
C ASP A 151 27.51 -5.96 8.29
N VAL A 152 27.40 -5.62 7.00
CA VAL A 152 26.51 -4.53 6.53
C VAL A 152 25.40 -5.05 5.63
N THR A 153 24.22 -5.25 6.20
CA THR A 153 23.00 -5.56 5.44
C THR A 153 22.18 -4.31 5.16
N ASP A 154 22.64 -3.49 4.21
CA ASP A 154 21.86 -2.33 3.74
C ASP A 154 20.63 -2.79 2.92
N LEU A 155 19.57 -1.95 2.89
CA LEU A 155 18.37 -2.22 2.08
C LEU A 155 18.56 -1.68 0.66
N TYR A 156 18.78 -2.57 -0.28
CA TYR A 156 18.87 -2.27 -1.71
C TYR A 156 17.48 -2.12 -2.32
N ILE A 157 17.40 -1.28 -3.35
CA ILE A 157 16.21 -0.84 -4.06
C ILE A 157 16.62 -0.68 -5.53
N GLY A 158 15.94 -1.35 -6.46
CA GLY A 158 16.30 -1.24 -7.87
C GLY A 158 15.66 -2.29 -8.77
N GLU A 159 16.08 -2.33 -10.03
CA GLU A 159 15.68 -3.36 -10.99
C GLU A 159 16.49 -4.65 -10.79
N PHE A 160 15.82 -5.80 -10.85
CA PHE A 160 16.51 -7.09 -10.70
C PHE A 160 17.39 -7.38 -11.90
N GLN A 161 18.57 -7.96 -11.65
CA GLN A 161 19.55 -8.33 -12.69
C GLN A 161 20.15 -7.11 -13.42
N THR A 162 20.27 -5.98 -12.71
CA THR A 162 20.94 -4.77 -13.17
C THR A 162 21.82 -4.18 -12.07
N ASP A 163 22.86 -3.44 -12.44
CA ASP A 163 23.69 -2.67 -11.50
C ASP A 163 23.02 -1.32 -11.11
N ASN A 164 21.91 -0.98 -11.77
CA ASN A 164 21.07 0.18 -11.48
C ASN A 164 20.27 -0.02 -10.18
N CYS A 165 20.97 0.10 -9.05
CA CYS A 165 20.38 0.10 -7.73
C CYS A 165 20.71 1.36 -6.91
N SER A 166 19.93 1.54 -5.86
CA SER A 166 20.20 2.43 -4.75
C SER A 166 20.10 1.63 -3.45
N TYR A 167 20.72 2.11 -2.37
CA TYR A 167 20.60 1.50 -1.06
C TYR A 167 20.24 2.54 0.01
N LEU A 168 19.51 2.07 1.03
CA LEU A 168 19.14 2.83 2.21
C LEU A 168 20.30 2.75 3.22
N GLN A 169 20.87 3.90 3.55
CA GLN A 169 21.89 4.02 4.58
C GLN A 169 21.39 4.89 5.74
N TRP A 170 21.63 4.44 6.96
CA TRP A 170 21.53 5.28 8.14
C TRP A 170 22.76 6.16 8.30
N SER A 171 22.58 7.48 8.28
CA SER A 171 23.67 8.45 8.40
C SER A 171 23.18 9.71 9.08
N ASN A 172 23.95 10.25 10.03
CA ASN A 172 23.62 11.51 10.73
C ASN A 172 22.20 11.51 11.33
N LYS A 173 21.81 10.40 11.97
CA LYS A 173 20.49 10.18 12.60
C LYS A 173 19.29 10.28 11.65
N LYS A 174 19.47 9.95 10.36
CA LYS A 174 18.41 9.91 9.35
C LYS A 174 18.69 8.87 8.26
N PHE A 175 17.62 8.44 7.60
CA PHE A 175 17.71 7.60 6.41
C PHE A 175 18.07 8.42 5.16
N VAL A 176 19.17 8.05 4.52
CA VAL A 176 19.70 8.60 3.27
C VAL A 176 19.62 7.51 2.19
N ILE A 177 19.36 7.91 0.94
CA ILE A 177 19.48 7.02 -0.22
C ILE A 177 20.78 7.35 -0.93
N LYS A 178 21.53 6.31 -1.29
CA LYS A 178 22.75 6.37 -2.09
C LYS A 178 22.59 5.48 -3.32
N ASN A 179 23.24 5.85 -4.42
CA ASN A 179 23.31 4.99 -5.60
C ASN A 179 24.35 3.88 -5.36
N CYS A 180 24.18 2.74 -6.03
CA CYS A 180 25.18 1.67 -6.07
C CYS A 180 26.42 2.08 -6.87
N GLU A 181 26.27 2.97 -7.86
CA GLU A 181 27.37 3.61 -8.57
C GLU A 181 27.74 4.96 -7.95
N GLY A 182 29.00 5.12 -7.58
CA GLY A 182 29.60 6.31 -6.96
C GLY A 182 30.54 5.91 -5.80
N ASN A 183 31.86 6.11 -5.90
CA ASN A 183 32.59 7.02 -6.78
C ASN A 183 33.11 6.39 -8.08
#